data_AF-A0A3R8TIL9-F1
#
_entry.id   AF-A0A3R8TIL9-F1
#
_cell.length_a   1.000
_cell.length_b   1.000
_cell.length_c   1.000
_cell.angle_alpha   90.00
_cell.angle_beta   90.00
_cell.angle_gamma   90.00
#
_symmetry.space_group_name_H-M   'P 1'
#
loop_
_entity.id
_entity.type
_entity.pdbx_description
1 polymer ?
#
loop_
_entity_poly.entity_id
_entity_poly.type
_entity_poly.pdbx_seq_one_letter_code
_entity_poly.pdbx_strand_id
1 'polypeptide(L)' 'IGFAGFANIVAAVGGVARPKFGWTDVSRFSALGVPAVNYSPGQPLLAHKVDERVKASLIPEAEAKLRAWLTS' A
#
# COMPACT_ATOMS: atom_id res chain seq x y z
N ILE A 1 13.03 12.75 11.18
CA ILE A 1 13.72 12.25 9.96
C ILE A 1 12.67 12.19 8.86
N GLY A 2 12.67 13.18 7.97
CA GLY A 2 11.67 13.31 6.89
C GLY A 2 12.15 12.59 5.64
N PHE A 3 11.47 11.52 5.25
CA PHE A 3 11.75 10.82 3.99
C PHE A 3 10.95 11.46 2.86
N ALA A 4 11.63 12.28 2.05
CA ALA A 4 11.02 12.98 0.91
C ALA A 4 10.43 12.05 -0.18
N GLY A 5 10.78 10.76 -0.19
CA GLY A 5 10.33 9.79 -1.20
C GLY A 5 8.87 9.33 -1.10
N PHE A 6 8.20 9.55 0.04
CA PHE A 6 6.86 8.98 0.26
C PHE A 6 5.67 9.86 -0.14
N ALA A 7 5.86 11.17 -0.26
CA ALA A 7 4.76 12.07 -0.60
C ALA A 7 4.17 11.76 -1.99
N ASN A 8 5.02 11.36 -2.94
CA ASN A 8 4.60 11.10 -4.32
C ASN A 8 3.70 9.87 -4.47
N ILE A 9 3.97 8.76 -3.76
CA ILE A 9 3.10 7.58 -3.87
C ILE A 9 1.74 7.81 -3.21
N VAL A 10 1.69 8.52 -2.09
CA VAL A 10 0.42 8.84 -1.41
C VAL A 10 -0.44 9.73 -2.30
N ALA A 11 0.16 10.73 -2.95
CA ALA A 11 -0.51 11.58 -3.93
C ALA A 11 -0.99 10.78 -5.16
N ALA A 12 -0.14 9.94 -5.74
CA ALA A 12 -0.47 9.16 -6.94
C ALA A 12 -1.55 8.10 -6.71
N VAL A 13 -1.60 7.50 -5.51
CA VAL A 13 -2.61 6.50 -5.16
C VAL A 13 -3.96 7.16 -4.82
N GLY A 14 -3.98 8.46 -4.52
CA GLY A 14 -5.19 9.23 -4.19
C GLY A 14 -5.87 8.78 -2.89
N GLY A 15 -5.09 8.18 -1.97
CA GLY A 15 -5.59 7.62 -0.71
C GLY A 15 -5.02 8.34 0.51
N VAL A 16 -5.75 8.30 1.63
CA VAL A 16 -5.23 8.74 2.93
C VAL A 16 -4.38 7.61 3.51
N ALA A 17 -3.09 7.87 3.73
CA ALA A 17 -2.22 6.93 4.43
C ALA A 17 -2.79 6.66 5.84
N ARG A 18 -2.93 5.38 6.20
CA ARG A 18 -3.43 4.95 7.51
C ARG A 18 -2.34 4.20 8.28
N PRO A 19 -2.27 4.35 9.61
CA PRO A 19 -1.35 3.56 10.41
C PRO A 19 -1.64 2.07 10.25
N LYS A 20 -0.59 1.26 10.11
CA LYS A 20 -0.68 -0.19 10.17
C LYS A 20 -0.45 -0.61 11.62
N PHE A 21 -1.52 -1.07 12.28
CA PHE A 21 -1.44 -1.50 13.69
C PHE A 21 -0.88 -2.91 13.88
N GLY A 22 -0.60 -3.64 12.79
CA GLY A 22 0.02 -4.97 12.81
C GLY A 22 1.42 -4.97 12.20
N TRP A 23 2.16 -6.05 12.42
CA TRP A 23 3.49 -6.24 11.84
C TRP A 23 3.39 -6.74 10.38
N THR A 24 4.23 -6.21 9.50
CA THR A 24 4.46 -6.76 8.15
C THR A 24 5.95 -6.71 7.82
N ASP A 25 6.34 -7.38 6.74
CA ASP A 25 7.71 -7.37 6.23
C ASP A 25 8.24 -5.96 5.88
N VAL A 26 7.35 -4.96 5.75
CA VAL A 26 7.71 -3.53 5.65
C VAL A 26 8.66 -3.09 6.78
N SER A 27 8.50 -3.64 7.99
CA SER A 27 9.38 -3.33 9.12
C SER A 27 10.84 -3.73 8.90
N ARG A 28 11.10 -4.77 8.08
CA ARG A 28 12.46 -5.19 7.73
C ARG A 28 13.17 -4.15 6.87
N PHE A 29 12.46 -3.42 6.04
CA PHE A 29 13.03 -2.33 5.24
C PHE A 29 13.52 -1.17 6.12
N SER A 30 12.84 -0.90 7.23
CA SER A 30 13.28 0.12 8.19
C SER A 30 14.64 -0.23 8.81
N ALA A 31 14.92 -1.52 9.06
CA ALA A 31 16.23 -1.97 9.53
C ALA A 31 17.35 -1.75 8.49
N LEU A 32 16.99 -1.65 7.20
CA LEU A 32 17.91 -1.35 6.10
C LEU A 32 17.96 0.15 5.74
N GLY A 33 17.28 1.02 6.49
CA GLY A 33 17.15 2.44 6.15
C GLY A 33 16.33 2.71 4.89
N VAL A 34 15.59 1.72 4.38
CA VAL A 34 14.78 1.83 3.18
C VAL A 34 13.35 2.23 3.57
N PRO A 35 12.82 3.33 3.02
CA PRO A 35 11.43 3.71 3.25
C PRO A 35 10.49 2.68 2.59
N ALA A 36 9.55 2.08 3.34
CA ALA A 36 8.55 1.13 2.78
C ALA A 36 7.09 1.39 3.25
N VAL A 37 6.10 1.03 2.42
CA VAL A 37 4.65 1.09 2.72
C VAL A 37 3.94 -0.20 2.29
N ASN A 38 2.82 -0.51 2.93
CA ASN A 38 1.92 -1.56 2.45
C ASN A 38 0.92 -0.97 1.44
N TYR A 39 0.76 -1.60 0.28
CA TYR A 39 -0.19 -1.20 -0.75
C TYR A 39 -0.89 -2.43 -1.35
N SER A 40 -2.21 -2.52 -1.19
CA SER A 40 -3.02 -3.63 -1.71
C SER A 40 -4.49 -3.21 -1.90
N PRO A 41 -5.20 -3.76 -2.89
CA PRO A 41 -6.65 -3.59 -3.00
C PRO A 41 -7.40 -4.42 -1.94
N GLY A 42 -8.64 -4.03 -1.64
CA GLY A 42 -9.54 -4.79 -0.77
C GLY A 42 -9.54 -4.37 0.70
N GLN A 43 -10.29 -5.12 1.52
CA GLN A 43 -10.50 -4.81 2.93
C GLN A 43 -9.61 -5.69 3.81
N PRO A 44 -8.65 -5.12 4.56
CA PRO A 44 -7.71 -5.90 5.38
C PRO A 44 -8.37 -6.79 6.44
N LEU A 45 -9.55 -6.40 6.92
CA LEU A 45 -10.29 -7.15 7.95
C LEU A 45 -10.91 -8.46 7.44
N LEU A 46 -10.90 -8.70 6.12
CA LEU A 46 -11.38 -9.94 5.53
C LEU A 46 -10.28 -11.01 5.38
N ALA A 47 -9.01 -10.64 5.60
CA ALA A 47 -7.92 -11.59 5.52
C ALA A 47 -8.15 -12.79 6.47
N HIS A 48 -7.93 -14.00 5.95
CA HIS A 48 -8.07 -15.27 6.66
C HIS A 48 -9.48 -15.59 7.17
N LYS A 49 -10.52 -14.94 6.63
CA LYS A 49 -11.91 -15.33 6.89
C LYS A 49 -12.41 -16.31 5.83
N VAL A 50 -13.40 -17.12 6.19
CA VAL A 50 -14.06 -18.06 5.26
C VAL A 50 -14.65 -17.34 4.04
N ASP A 51 -15.05 -16.08 4.22
CA ASP A 51 -15.64 -15.22 3.20
C ASP A 51 -14.65 -14.17 2.67
N GLU A 52 -13.35 -14.45 2.71
CA GLU A 52 -12.32 -13.59 2.13
C GLU A 52 -12.64 -13.29 0.66
N ARG A 53 -12.75 -11.99 0.35
CA ARG A 53 -13.15 -11.52 -0.98
C ARG A 53 -12.65 -10.11 -1.23
N VAL A 54 -12.54 -9.80 -2.52
CA VAL A 54 -12.26 -8.46 -3.02
C VAL A 54 -13.15 -8.20 -4.23
N LYS A 55 -13.58 -6.96 -4.44
CA LYS A 55 -14.25 -6.58 -5.68
C LYS A 55 -13.23 -6.67 -6.81
N ALA A 56 -13.51 -7.48 -7.82
CA ALA A 56 -12.56 -7.75 -8.92
C ALA A 56 -12.07 -6.46 -9.62
N SER A 57 -12.91 -5.43 -9.73
CA SER A 57 -12.52 -4.14 -10.33
C SER A 57 -11.39 -3.43 -9.60
N LEU A 58 -11.21 -3.67 -8.28
CA LEU A 58 -10.17 -3.00 -7.50
C LEU A 58 -8.76 -3.47 -7.87
N ILE A 59 -8.62 -4.64 -8.49
CA ILE A 59 -7.33 -5.18 -8.91
C ILE A 59 -6.72 -4.32 -10.04
N PRO A 60 -7.36 -4.14 -11.22
CA PRO A 60 -6.82 -3.29 -12.27
C PRO A 60 -6.77 -1.81 -11.86
N GLU A 61 -7.66 -1.33 -11.00
CA GLU A 61 -7.60 0.04 -10.47
C GLU A 61 -6.33 0.27 -9.63
N ALA A 62 -5.94 -0.69 -8.79
CA ALA A 62 -4.71 -0.61 -8.01
C ALA A 62 -3.45 -0.71 -8.90
N GLU A 63 -3.48 -1.59 -9.90
CA GLU A 63 -2.39 -1.69 -10.88
C GLU A 63 -2.19 -0.36 -11.63
N ALA A 64 -3.27 0.24 -12.14
CA ALA A 64 -3.20 1.48 -12.91
C ALA A 64 -2.58 2.63 -12.10
N LYS A 65 -2.91 2.73 -10.80
CA LYS A 65 -2.33 3.73 -9.89
C LYS A 65 -0.85 3.48 -9.63
N LEU A 66 -0.46 2.23 -9.39
CA LEU A 66 0.94 1.87 -9.19
C LEU A 66 1.76 2.17 -10.46
N ARG A 67 1.22 1.82 -11.63
CA ARG A 67 1.84 2.11 -12.93
C ARG A 67 2.02 3.61 -13.13
N ALA A 68 0.96 4.39 -12.91
CA ALA A 68 1.01 5.85 -13.07
C ALA A 68 2.09 6.49 -12.21
N TRP A 69 2.26 6.04 -10.97
CA TRP A 69 3.33 6.51 -10.07
C TRP A 69 4.74 6.15 -10.56
N LEU A 70 4.92 4.94 -11.10
CA LEU A 70 6.24 4.48 -11.55
C LEU A 70 6.67 5.10 -12.88
N THR A 71 5.73 5.68 -13.64
CA THR A 71 5.98 6.29 -14.94
C THR A 71 5.78 7.81 -14.95
N SER A 72 5.61 8.44 -13.78
CA SER A 72 5.46 9.90 -13.62
C SER A 72 6.78 10.59 -13.40
#